data_AF-A0A540UX01-F1
#
_entry.id   AF-A0A540UX01-F1
#
_cell.length_a   1.000
_cell.length_b   1.000
_cell.length_c   1.000
_cell.angle_alpha   90.00
_cell.angle_beta   90.00
_cell.angle_gamma   90.00
#
_symmetry.space_group_name_H-M   'P 1'
#
loop_
_entity.id
_entity.type
_entity.pdbx_description
1 polymer ?
#
loop_
_entity_poly.entity_id
_entity_poly.type
_entity_poly.pdbx_seq_one_letter_code
_entity_poly.pdbx_strand_id
1 'polypeptide(L)'
;MELKRLHSHLEKLYHYGETAYVDELEPFVRKGLLYVREKKAVITNNWIAFVKRFPNQTDFLHTLLCFDEAYQQYLLKTSLLTVLKMCEAEDLDGIVDFVHKMPKFAGEIVKILDELKHSERYETESLEQHVKEVEPLFRERNHLIFNGAPYYQRIIYYLTHIQQYQQEAVEQDELLGKKIDEQWVKGRKIAANLQLSPLKDTPLAVLAPHEPNISLKNPLFKHIFTHPWNLFIFLCCVVREQTEAQGMTTVRFHAVNDEVDVILMSSKKQEYRYGTINDFVLEFCKVSNYQLFPNEIARLETIFHHLHDRGFLTIVDEEYRIPSHIEDELYNTSLFISLVAGSKQLRQRIEQWIDELRDRG
;
A
#
# COMPACT_ATOMS: atom_id res chain seq x y z
N MET A 1 18.91 -13.79 13.87
CA MET A 1 17.94 -12.92 13.16
C MET A 1 16.89 -12.49 14.16
N GLU A 2 16.81 -11.20 14.48
CA GLU A 2 15.74 -10.72 15.37
C GLU A 2 14.44 -10.64 14.56
N LEU A 3 13.64 -11.71 14.57
CA LEU A 3 12.39 -11.82 13.83
C LEU A 3 11.44 -10.64 14.09
N LYS A 4 11.41 -10.15 15.34
CA LYS A 4 10.63 -8.96 15.73
C LYS A 4 11.07 -7.69 14.98
N ARG A 5 12.37 -7.50 14.82
CA ARG A 5 12.93 -6.37 14.08
C ARG A 5 12.57 -6.45 12.60
N LEU A 6 12.74 -7.63 11.99
CA LEU A 6 12.32 -7.85 10.60
C LEU A 6 10.82 -7.57 10.43
N HIS A 7 9.98 -8.13 11.30
CA HIS A 7 8.52 -7.90 11.25
C HIS A 7 8.18 -6.41 11.31
N SER A 8 8.79 -5.66 12.23
CA SER A 8 8.59 -4.20 12.32
C SER A 8 9.00 -3.46 11.03
N HIS A 9 10.09 -3.87 10.37
CA HIS A 9 10.47 -3.31 9.08
C HIS A 9 9.47 -3.65 7.97
N LEU A 10 8.94 -4.87 7.94
CA LEU A 10 7.92 -5.28 6.97
C LEU A 10 6.58 -4.53 7.18
N GLU A 11 6.18 -4.29 8.43
CA GLU A 11 5.01 -3.45 8.76
C GLU A 11 5.20 -2.01 8.28
N LYS A 12 6.40 -1.43 8.49
CA LYS A 12 6.72 -0.10 7.98
C LYS A 12 6.65 -0.05 6.46
N LEU A 13 7.21 -1.05 5.77
CA LEU A 13 7.12 -1.15 4.30
C LEU A 13 5.67 -1.27 3.81
N TYR A 14 4.84 -2.05 4.51
CA TYR A 14 3.43 -2.22 4.17
C TYR A 14 2.65 -0.90 4.23
N HIS A 15 2.92 -0.07 5.24
CA HIS A 15 2.19 1.18 5.47
C HIS A 15 2.80 2.40 4.79
N TYR A 16 4.12 2.55 4.83
CA TYR A 16 4.84 3.74 4.40
C TYR A 16 5.59 3.54 3.08
N GLY A 17 5.76 2.31 2.60
CA GLY A 17 6.42 2.00 1.34
C GLY A 17 7.95 2.07 1.39
N GLU A 18 8.52 2.53 2.49
CA GLU A 18 9.97 2.58 2.69
C GLU A 18 10.36 2.45 4.17
N THR A 19 11.59 1.99 4.39
CA THR A 19 12.21 1.90 5.72
C THR A 19 13.74 2.01 5.58
N ALA A 20 14.45 2.25 6.68
CA ALA A 20 15.90 2.04 6.73
C ALA A 20 16.25 0.61 6.29
N TYR A 21 17.26 0.48 5.42
CA TYR A 21 17.75 -0.82 4.97
C TYR A 21 18.55 -1.50 6.08
N VAL A 22 18.32 -2.80 6.22
CA VAL A 22 18.99 -3.71 7.14
C VAL A 22 19.20 -5.04 6.41
N ASP A 23 20.25 -5.80 6.75
CA ASP A 23 20.63 -7.03 6.05
C ASP A 23 19.50 -8.07 6.05
N GLU A 24 18.62 -8.07 7.07
CA GLU A 24 17.46 -8.95 7.15
C GLU A 24 16.45 -8.73 6.00
N LEU A 25 16.51 -7.58 5.30
CA LEU A 25 15.66 -7.28 4.15
C LEU A 25 16.23 -7.80 2.82
N GLU A 26 17.48 -8.26 2.79
CA GLU A 26 18.16 -8.72 1.58
C GLU A 26 17.42 -9.84 0.82
N PRO A 27 16.78 -10.83 1.49
CA PRO A 27 15.98 -11.83 0.78
C PRO A 27 14.86 -11.20 -0.07
N PHE A 28 14.23 -10.13 0.39
CA PHE A 28 13.15 -9.44 -0.34
C PHE A 28 13.69 -8.59 -1.49
N VAL A 29 14.91 -8.06 -1.36
CA VAL A 29 15.62 -7.39 -2.45
C VAL A 29 15.93 -8.39 -3.57
N ARG A 30 16.48 -9.56 -3.24
CA ARG A 30 16.78 -10.62 -4.21
C ARG A 30 15.55 -11.14 -4.95
N LYS A 31 14.40 -11.19 -4.27
CA LYS A 31 13.11 -11.56 -4.89
C LYS A 31 12.47 -10.41 -5.67
N GLY A 32 13.07 -9.21 -5.73
CA GLY A 32 12.53 -8.05 -6.44
C GLY A 32 11.28 -7.45 -5.81
N LEU A 33 11.01 -7.75 -4.53
CA LEU A 33 9.94 -7.13 -3.75
C LEU A 33 10.35 -5.76 -3.22
N LEU A 34 11.65 -5.58 -2.98
CA LEU A 34 12.26 -4.33 -2.55
C LEU A 34 13.41 -3.96 -3.49
N TYR A 35 13.75 -2.69 -3.55
CA TYR A 35 15.06 -2.24 -4.01
C TYR A 35 15.71 -1.37 -2.94
N VAL A 36 17.04 -1.29 -2.99
CA VAL A 36 17.82 -0.47 -2.07
C VAL A 36 18.25 0.79 -2.80
N ARG A 37 17.97 1.94 -2.19
CA ARG A 37 18.46 3.23 -2.66
C ARG A 37 19.01 4.02 -1.49
N GLU A 38 20.25 4.46 -1.63
CA GLU A 38 21.02 5.06 -0.55
C GLU A 38 21.08 4.15 0.69
N LYS A 39 20.33 4.46 1.75
CA LYS A 39 20.24 3.65 2.97
C LYS A 39 18.81 3.21 3.28
N LYS A 40 17.93 3.23 2.28
CA LYS A 40 16.52 2.85 2.41
C LYS A 40 16.18 1.66 1.54
N ALA A 41 15.35 0.78 2.08
CA ALA A 41 14.63 -0.22 1.33
C ALA A 41 13.28 0.38 0.91
N VAL A 42 12.92 0.24 -0.36
CA VAL A 42 11.70 0.80 -0.94
C VAL A 42 10.92 -0.30 -1.64
N ILE A 43 9.59 -0.28 -1.50
CA ILE A 43 8.70 -1.25 -2.16
C ILE A 43 8.72 -1.11 -3.69
N THR A 44 8.63 -2.23 -4.38
CA THR A 44 8.55 -2.29 -5.85
C THR A 44 7.10 -2.42 -6.34
N ASN A 45 6.91 -2.40 -7.66
CA ASN A 45 5.61 -2.73 -8.25
C ASN A 45 5.24 -4.21 -7.97
N ASN A 46 6.23 -5.10 -7.85
CA ASN A 46 6.01 -6.50 -7.46
C ASN A 46 5.42 -6.60 -6.04
N TRP A 47 5.89 -5.76 -5.10
CA TRP A 47 5.29 -5.69 -3.76
C TRP A 47 3.81 -5.28 -3.83
N ILE A 48 3.50 -4.23 -4.60
CA ILE A 48 2.12 -3.72 -4.76
C ILE A 48 1.23 -4.76 -5.46
N ALA A 49 1.73 -5.46 -6.47
CA ALA A 49 1.00 -6.53 -7.14
C ALA A 49 0.78 -7.74 -6.22
N PHE A 50 1.76 -8.05 -5.37
CA PHE A 50 1.68 -9.20 -4.48
C PHE A 50 0.73 -8.94 -3.30
N VAL A 51 0.78 -7.76 -2.68
CA VAL A 51 -0.11 -7.41 -1.56
C VAL A 51 -1.58 -7.43 -1.93
N LYS A 52 -1.94 -7.04 -3.17
CA LYS A 52 -3.31 -7.06 -3.69
C LYS A 52 -3.96 -8.46 -3.72
N ARG A 53 -3.18 -9.52 -3.56
CA ARG A 53 -3.68 -10.91 -3.49
C ARG A 53 -4.20 -11.29 -2.11
N PHE A 54 -3.95 -10.47 -1.10
CA PHE A 54 -4.28 -10.80 0.28
C PHE A 54 -5.46 -9.96 0.78
N PRO A 55 -6.42 -10.57 1.50
CA PRO A 55 -7.56 -9.85 2.04
C PRO A 55 -7.19 -9.00 3.27
N ASN A 56 -6.04 -9.27 3.91
CA ASN A 56 -5.59 -8.55 5.10
C ASN A 56 -4.06 -8.49 5.19
N GLN A 57 -3.57 -7.55 5.99
CA GLN A 57 -2.15 -7.31 6.24
C GLN A 57 -1.44 -8.53 6.84
N THR A 58 -2.05 -9.18 7.83
CA THR A 58 -1.45 -10.28 8.58
C THR A 58 -1.08 -11.43 7.67
N ASP A 59 -1.99 -11.86 6.80
CA ASP A 59 -1.74 -12.95 5.85
C ASP A 59 -0.63 -12.61 4.87
N PHE A 60 -0.58 -11.37 4.38
CA PHE A 60 0.51 -10.89 3.53
C PHE A 60 1.86 -10.93 4.25
N LEU A 61 1.95 -10.33 5.44
CA LEU A 61 3.20 -10.29 6.22
C LEU A 61 3.67 -11.69 6.64
N HIS A 62 2.75 -12.57 7.02
CA HIS A 62 3.08 -13.96 7.34
C HIS A 62 3.58 -14.71 6.11
N THR A 63 2.97 -14.49 4.95
CA THR A 63 3.47 -15.07 3.69
C THR A 63 4.88 -14.56 3.36
N LEU A 64 5.16 -13.28 3.57
CA LEU A 64 6.50 -12.72 3.38
C LEU A 64 7.55 -13.43 4.26
N LEU A 65 7.23 -13.71 5.53
CA LEU A 65 8.13 -14.45 6.42
C LEU A 65 8.35 -15.91 5.99
N CYS A 66 7.46 -16.45 5.16
CA CYS A 66 7.59 -17.74 4.52
C CYS A 66 8.43 -17.71 3.23
N PHE A 67 9.00 -16.57 2.79
CA PHE A 67 9.94 -16.54 1.65
C PHE A 67 11.34 -17.10 1.98
N ASP A 68 11.65 -17.27 3.25
CA ASP A 68 12.90 -17.86 3.72
C ASP A 68 12.99 -19.35 3.32
N GLU A 69 13.97 -19.70 2.50
CA GLU A 69 14.05 -21.02 1.87
C GLU A 69 14.20 -22.16 2.89
N ALA A 70 14.96 -21.97 3.97
CA ALA A 70 15.10 -22.96 5.02
C ALA A 70 13.77 -23.23 5.73
N TYR A 71 13.00 -22.17 5.99
CA TYR A 71 11.68 -22.31 6.59
C TYR A 71 10.65 -22.87 5.61
N GLN A 72 10.72 -22.55 4.32
CA GLN A 72 9.89 -23.21 3.30
C GLN A 72 10.11 -24.72 3.33
N GLN A 73 11.37 -25.18 3.38
CA GLN A 73 11.69 -26.61 3.46
C GLN A 73 11.10 -27.25 4.73
N TYR A 74 11.20 -26.57 5.87
CA TYR A 74 10.58 -27.02 7.11
C TYR A 74 9.04 -27.13 6.99
N LEU A 75 8.38 -26.12 6.41
CA LEU A 75 6.94 -26.12 6.20
C LEU A 75 6.51 -27.20 5.21
N LEU A 76 7.25 -27.39 4.11
CA LEU A 76 7.02 -28.48 3.15
C LEU A 76 7.07 -29.83 3.84
N LYS A 77 8.16 -30.13 4.58
CA LYS A 77 8.31 -31.39 5.32
C LYS A 77 7.20 -31.60 6.34
N THR A 78 6.80 -30.54 7.05
CA THR A 78 5.67 -30.57 8.00
C THR A 78 4.35 -30.88 7.29
N SER A 79 4.09 -30.27 6.12
CA SER A 79 2.89 -30.57 5.34
C SER A 79 2.91 -31.98 4.77
N LEU A 80 4.07 -32.47 4.31
CA LEU A 80 4.23 -33.81 3.76
C LEU A 80 3.99 -34.88 4.83
N LEU A 81 4.38 -34.63 6.08
CA LEU A 81 4.05 -35.52 7.20
C LEU A 81 2.53 -35.69 7.37
N THR A 82 1.75 -34.64 7.14
CA THR A 82 0.28 -34.74 7.15
C THR A 82 -0.22 -35.53 5.95
N VAL A 83 0.36 -35.35 4.77
CA VAL A 83 -0.01 -36.07 3.54
C VAL A 83 0.30 -37.57 3.65
N LEU A 84 1.42 -37.95 4.28
CA LEU A 84 1.73 -39.37 4.53
C LEU A 84 0.70 -40.00 5.47
N LYS A 85 0.24 -39.27 6.50
CA LYS A 85 -0.84 -39.73 7.39
C LYS A 85 -2.18 -39.85 6.66
N MET A 86 -2.47 -38.95 5.70
CA MET A 86 -3.62 -39.09 4.78
C MET A 86 -3.51 -40.36 3.92
N CYS A 87 -2.31 -40.69 3.44
CA CYS A 87 -2.08 -41.92 2.68
C CYS A 87 -2.30 -43.18 3.50
N GLU A 88 -1.84 -43.21 4.75
CA GLU A 88 -2.12 -44.30 5.69
C GLU A 88 -3.62 -44.45 5.99
N ALA A 89 -4.37 -43.34 5.96
CA ALA A 89 -5.81 -43.31 6.17
C ALA A 89 -6.63 -43.50 4.88
N GLU A 90 -5.99 -43.76 3.73
CA GLU A 90 -6.62 -43.89 2.41
C GLU A 90 -7.45 -42.65 1.96
N ASP A 91 -7.09 -41.45 2.44
CA ASP A 91 -7.70 -40.17 2.03
C ASP A 91 -7.13 -39.71 0.68
N LEU A 92 -7.60 -40.35 -0.40
CA LEU A 92 -7.16 -40.05 -1.76
C LEU A 92 -7.50 -38.62 -2.19
N ASP A 93 -8.66 -38.10 -1.79
CA ASP A 93 -9.09 -36.74 -2.15
C ASP A 93 -8.16 -35.68 -1.55
N GLY A 94 -7.76 -35.84 -0.28
CA GLY A 94 -6.80 -34.96 0.38
C GLY A 94 -5.42 -34.97 -0.29
N ILE A 95 -4.94 -36.14 -0.72
CA ILE A 95 -3.67 -36.28 -1.43
C ILE A 95 -3.73 -35.60 -2.81
N VAL A 96 -4.82 -35.81 -3.54
CA VAL A 96 -5.03 -35.19 -4.86
C VAL A 96 -5.09 -33.67 -4.74
N ASP A 97 -5.80 -33.13 -3.73
CA ASP A 97 -5.82 -31.69 -3.45
C ASP A 97 -4.42 -31.12 -3.13
N PHE A 98 -3.62 -31.83 -2.34
CA PHE A 98 -2.24 -31.43 -2.03
C PHE A 98 -1.39 -31.31 -3.30
N VAL A 99 -1.41 -32.33 -4.16
CA VAL A 99 -0.64 -32.36 -5.41
C VAL A 99 -1.04 -31.20 -6.31
N HIS A 100 -2.34 -30.94 -6.47
CA HIS A 100 -2.83 -29.81 -7.26
C HIS A 100 -2.39 -28.46 -6.71
N LYS A 101 -2.23 -28.34 -5.38
CA LYS A 101 -1.83 -27.10 -4.71
C LYS A 101 -0.34 -26.85 -4.68
N MET A 102 0.52 -27.81 -5.01
CA MET A 102 1.98 -27.70 -4.88
C MET A 102 2.81 -27.92 -6.17
N PRO A 103 2.38 -27.46 -7.36
CA PRO A 103 3.08 -27.77 -8.61
C PRO A 103 4.53 -27.25 -8.66
N LYS A 104 4.82 -26.07 -8.11
CA LYS A 104 6.20 -25.52 -8.13
C LYS A 104 7.14 -26.17 -7.11
N PHE A 105 6.59 -26.87 -6.13
CA PHE A 105 7.34 -27.60 -5.11
C PHE A 105 7.46 -29.09 -5.43
N ALA A 106 6.93 -29.55 -6.56
CA ALA A 106 6.88 -30.97 -6.91
C ALA A 106 8.28 -31.61 -6.93
N GLY A 107 9.30 -30.90 -7.42
CA GLY A 107 10.68 -31.39 -7.44
C GLY A 107 11.25 -31.59 -6.05
N GLU A 108 11.03 -30.64 -5.13
CA GLU A 108 11.44 -30.74 -3.73
C GLU A 108 10.68 -31.85 -3.01
N ILE A 109 9.37 -31.96 -3.23
CA ILE A 109 8.53 -33.00 -2.63
C ILE A 109 9.03 -34.39 -3.07
N VAL A 110 9.30 -34.59 -4.36
CA VAL A 110 9.84 -35.87 -4.87
C VAL A 110 11.19 -36.19 -4.23
N LYS A 111 12.10 -35.21 -4.11
CA LYS A 111 13.39 -35.43 -3.44
C LYS A 111 13.22 -35.88 -1.99
N ILE A 112 12.34 -35.21 -1.24
CA ILE A 112 12.06 -35.59 0.16
C ILE A 112 11.48 -37.00 0.22
N LEU A 113 10.54 -37.34 -0.68
CA LEU A 113 9.95 -38.69 -0.74
C LEU A 113 10.97 -39.76 -1.11
N ASP A 114 11.87 -39.49 -2.05
CA ASP A 114 12.95 -40.40 -2.45
C ASP A 114 13.93 -40.66 -1.29
N GLU A 115 14.26 -39.62 -0.51
CA GLU A 115 15.09 -39.74 0.71
C GLU A 115 14.43 -40.60 1.79
N LEU A 116 13.10 -40.57 1.89
CA LEU A 116 12.32 -41.33 2.86
C LEU A 116 11.97 -42.74 2.40
N LYS A 117 12.20 -43.07 1.13
CA LYS A 117 11.78 -44.33 0.54
C LYS A 117 12.75 -45.44 0.93
N HIS A 118 12.27 -46.39 1.73
CA HIS A 118 12.99 -47.62 2.03
C HIS A 118 12.16 -48.82 1.57
N SER A 119 12.60 -49.46 0.47
CA SER A 119 11.82 -50.48 -0.25
C SER A 119 10.47 -49.94 -0.77
N GLU A 120 9.34 -50.55 -0.42
CA GLU A 120 7.98 -50.13 -0.86
C GLU A 120 7.29 -49.17 0.13
N ARG A 121 7.98 -48.74 1.20
CA ARG A 121 7.39 -47.90 2.25
C ARG A 121 8.16 -46.59 2.43
N TYR A 122 7.45 -45.56 2.90
CA TYR A 122 8.04 -44.31 3.35
C TYR A 122 8.29 -44.36 4.85
N GLU A 123 9.46 -43.92 5.29
CA GLU A 123 9.83 -43.84 6.70
C GLU A 123 9.20 -42.60 7.36
N THR A 124 7.89 -42.63 7.59
CA THR A 124 7.13 -41.52 8.20
C THR A 124 7.72 -41.09 9.57
N GLU A 125 8.18 -42.05 10.37
CA GLU A 125 8.81 -41.79 11.68
C GLU A 125 10.11 -40.98 11.57
N SER A 126 10.93 -41.24 10.54
CA SER A 126 12.18 -40.52 10.28
C SER A 126 11.90 -39.05 9.93
N LEU A 127 10.90 -38.80 9.09
CA LEU A 127 10.44 -37.43 8.78
C LEU A 127 9.89 -36.72 10.02
N GLU A 128 9.06 -37.41 10.81
CA GLU A 128 8.50 -36.84 12.04
C GLU A 128 9.60 -36.44 13.03
N GLN A 129 10.61 -37.30 13.20
CA GLN A 129 11.76 -37.03 14.06
C GLN A 129 12.57 -35.83 13.54
N HIS A 130 12.84 -35.75 12.24
CA HIS A 130 13.54 -34.63 11.64
C HIS A 130 12.78 -33.30 11.80
N VAL A 131 11.46 -33.29 11.60
CA VAL A 131 10.62 -32.10 11.82
C VAL A 131 10.71 -31.65 13.27
N LYS A 132 10.64 -32.58 14.24
CA LYS A 132 10.78 -32.30 15.68
C LYS A 132 12.15 -31.73 16.05
N GLU A 133 13.22 -32.19 15.40
CA GLU A 133 14.58 -31.70 15.64
C GLU A 133 14.81 -30.29 15.11
N VAL A 134 14.19 -29.95 13.98
CA VAL A 134 14.34 -28.65 13.31
C VAL A 134 13.36 -27.60 13.85
N GLU A 135 12.18 -28.00 14.34
CA GLU A 135 11.15 -27.11 14.87
C GLU A 135 11.67 -26.07 15.90
N PRO A 136 12.57 -26.41 16.85
CA PRO A 136 13.15 -25.44 17.78
C PRO A 136 13.83 -24.24 17.10
N LEU A 137 14.41 -24.42 15.91
CA LEU A 137 15.05 -23.34 15.13
C LEU A 137 14.04 -22.32 14.61
N PHE A 138 12.79 -22.74 14.42
CA PHE A 138 11.71 -21.92 13.88
C PHE A 138 10.62 -21.58 14.89
N ARG A 139 10.79 -21.95 16.17
CA ARG A 139 9.79 -21.75 17.23
C ARG A 139 9.22 -20.34 17.29
N GLU A 140 10.08 -19.32 17.23
CA GLU A 140 9.63 -17.92 17.27
C GLU A 140 8.80 -17.55 16.03
N ARG A 141 9.19 -18.05 14.86
CA ARG A 141 8.49 -17.81 13.60
C ARG A 141 7.15 -18.55 13.57
N ASN A 142 7.12 -19.77 14.08
CA ASN A 142 5.91 -20.56 14.24
C ASN A 142 4.91 -19.85 15.17
N HIS A 143 5.38 -19.35 16.32
CA HIS A 143 4.54 -18.61 17.25
C HIS A 143 3.99 -17.31 16.62
N LEU A 144 4.81 -16.56 15.88
CA LEU A 144 4.37 -15.35 15.19
C LEU A 144 3.32 -15.64 14.11
N ILE A 145 3.53 -16.67 13.28
CA ILE A 145 2.71 -16.93 12.10
C ILE A 145 1.45 -17.74 12.41
N PHE A 146 1.56 -18.75 13.27
CA PHE A 146 0.50 -19.73 13.54
C PHE A 146 -0.05 -19.65 14.96
N ASN A 147 0.48 -18.77 15.82
CA ASN A 147 0.17 -18.75 17.27
C ASN A 147 0.44 -20.10 17.96
N GLY A 148 1.51 -20.79 17.54
CA GLY A 148 1.83 -22.13 18.03
C GLY A 148 2.46 -23.00 16.95
N ALA A 149 2.14 -24.30 16.96
CA ALA A 149 2.62 -25.23 15.95
C ALA A 149 1.99 -24.94 14.57
N PRO A 150 2.74 -25.06 13.46
CA PRO A 150 2.19 -24.96 12.12
C PRO A 150 1.10 -26.01 11.90
N TYR A 151 -0.01 -25.60 11.30
CA TYR A 151 -1.10 -26.51 10.96
C TYR A 151 -1.35 -26.52 9.46
N TYR A 152 -1.65 -27.71 8.94
CA TYR A 152 -1.64 -28.05 7.51
C TYR A 152 -2.32 -27.00 6.63
N GLN A 153 -3.57 -26.63 6.92
CA GLN A 153 -4.33 -25.69 6.08
C GLN A 153 -3.64 -24.34 5.90
N ARG A 154 -3.02 -23.78 6.94
CA ARG A 154 -2.29 -22.50 6.83
C ARG A 154 -0.94 -22.66 6.14
N ILE A 155 -0.25 -23.78 6.35
CA ILE A 155 0.98 -24.08 5.61
C ILE A 155 0.68 -24.09 4.11
N ILE A 156 -0.33 -24.86 3.70
CA ILE A 156 -0.76 -24.95 2.32
C ILE A 156 -1.13 -23.56 1.78
N TYR A 157 -1.91 -22.78 2.54
CA TYR A 157 -2.24 -21.40 2.17
C TYR A 157 -0.99 -20.56 1.86
N TYR A 158 0.00 -20.49 2.77
CA TYR A 158 1.19 -19.66 2.56
C TYR A 158 2.07 -20.15 1.41
N LEU A 159 2.31 -21.47 1.32
CA LEU A 159 3.10 -22.05 0.24
C LEU A 159 2.44 -21.86 -1.13
N THR A 160 1.11 -21.99 -1.22
CA THR A 160 0.36 -21.71 -2.45
C THR A 160 0.51 -20.26 -2.90
N HIS A 161 0.52 -19.28 -1.98
CA HIS A 161 0.74 -17.88 -2.35
C HIS A 161 2.19 -17.60 -2.78
N ILE A 162 3.16 -18.23 -2.12
CA ILE A 162 4.58 -18.13 -2.50
C ILE A 162 4.81 -18.64 -3.92
N GLN A 163 4.30 -19.83 -4.28
CA GLN A 163 4.50 -20.35 -5.64
C GLN A 163 3.81 -19.48 -6.70
N GLN A 164 2.74 -18.78 -6.36
CA GLN A 164 2.08 -17.86 -7.29
C GLN A 164 2.86 -16.57 -7.49
N TYR A 165 3.83 -16.26 -6.61
CA TYR A 165 4.70 -15.11 -6.80
C TYR A 165 5.48 -15.24 -8.11
N GLN A 166 5.42 -14.17 -8.90
CA GLN A 166 6.16 -14.02 -10.15
C GLN A 166 6.92 -12.71 -10.04
N GLN A 167 8.24 -12.80 -10.19
CA GLN A 167 9.10 -11.63 -10.16
C GLN A 167 9.11 -11.00 -11.55
N GLU A 168 8.59 -9.78 -11.65
CA GLU A 168 8.70 -8.95 -12.85
C GLU A 168 9.91 -8.01 -12.76
N ALA A 169 10.26 -7.38 -13.88
CA ALA A 169 11.33 -6.40 -13.94
C ALA A 169 11.02 -5.21 -13.03
N VAL A 170 12.01 -4.80 -12.23
CA VAL A 170 11.89 -3.70 -11.28
C VAL A 170 12.61 -2.48 -11.82
N GLU A 171 11.86 -1.41 -12.08
CA GLU A 171 12.39 -0.07 -12.29
C GLU A 171 12.47 0.66 -10.95
N GLN A 172 13.58 1.35 -10.70
CA GLN A 172 13.74 2.16 -9.49
C GLN A 172 12.97 3.48 -9.67
N ASP A 173 12.21 3.87 -8.64
CA ASP A 173 11.49 5.15 -8.68
C ASP A 173 12.46 6.32 -8.65
N GLU A 174 12.13 7.42 -9.34
CA GLU A 174 12.83 8.69 -9.18
C GLU A 174 12.73 9.23 -7.75
N LEU A 175 13.75 9.97 -7.31
CA LEU A 175 13.73 10.61 -5.99
C LEU A 175 12.57 11.61 -5.89
N LEU A 176 12.05 11.79 -4.68
CA LEU A 176 11.15 12.91 -4.41
C LEU A 176 11.89 14.22 -4.62
N GLY A 177 11.33 15.08 -5.46
CA GLY A 177 11.83 16.44 -5.61
C GLY A 177 11.50 17.34 -4.43
N LYS A 178 12.00 18.58 -4.50
CA LYS A 178 11.81 19.58 -3.44
C LYS A 178 10.47 20.29 -3.54
N LYS A 179 9.86 20.31 -4.72
CA LYS A 179 8.55 20.93 -4.98
C LYS A 179 7.44 19.89 -5.05
N ILE A 180 6.21 20.33 -4.79
CA ILE A 180 5.01 19.47 -4.87
C ILE A 180 4.89 18.85 -6.27
N ASP A 181 5.08 19.63 -7.34
CA ASP A 181 4.99 19.12 -8.71
C ASP A 181 5.98 17.98 -9.00
N GLU A 182 7.20 18.08 -8.47
CA GLU A 182 8.25 17.06 -8.62
C GLU A 182 7.97 15.80 -7.78
N GLN A 183 7.18 15.95 -6.72
CA GLN A 183 6.74 14.85 -5.87
C GLN A 183 5.58 14.06 -6.52
N TRP A 184 4.65 14.76 -7.16
CA TRP A 184 3.43 14.20 -7.75
C TRP A 184 3.57 13.87 -9.25
N VAL A 185 4.60 13.12 -9.63
CA VAL A 185 4.82 12.69 -11.04
C VAL A 185 4.05 11.43 -11.38
N LYS A 186 3.72 11.23 -12.67
CA LYS A 186 3.04 10.02 -13.17
C LYS A 186 3.77 8.75 -12.71
N GLY A 187 3.05 7.72 -12.26
CA GLY A 187 3.66 6.48 -11.77
C GLY A 187 4.04 6.48 -10.29
N ARG A 188 3.95 7.63 -9.59
CA ARG A 188 4.37 7.76 -8.19
C ARG A 188 3.59 6.80 -7.29
N LYS A 189 4.32 6.18 -6.35
CA LYS A 189 3.76 5.38 -5.25
C LYS A 189 3.27 6.27 -4.12
N ILE A 190 2.04 6.08 -3.67
CA ILE A 190 1.39 6.93 -2.65
C ILE A 190 0.74 6.05 -1.59
N ALA A 191 1.04 6.33 -0.31
CA ALA A 191 0.44 5.63 0.81
C ALA A 191 -1.06 5.94 0.89
N ALA A 192 -1.90 4.91 0.85
CA ALA A 192 -3.36 5.03 0.81
C ALA A 192 -4.02 5.11 2.19
N ASN A 193 -3.33 4.68 3.26
CA ASN A 193 -3.88 4.71 4.61
C ASN A 193 -3.88 6.14 5.17
N LEU A 194 -5.07 6.71 5.36
CA LEU A 194 -5.29 8.08 5.85
C LEU A 194 -4.93 8.28 7.34
N GLN A 195 -4.82 7.20 8.11
CA GLN A 195 -4.60 7.23 9.56
C GLN A 195 -3.11 7.12 9.94
N LEU A 196 -2.21 7.18 8.97
CA LEU A 196 -0.78 7.04 9.21
C LEU A 196 -0.24 8.26 9.97
N SER A 197 0.54 7.96 11.01
CA SER A 197 1.30 8.98 11.71
C SER A 197 2.45 9.48 10.82
N PRO A 198 2.82 10.77 10.90
CA PRO A 198 3.91 11.29 10.09
C PRO A 198 5.25 10.63 10.44
N LEU A 199 6.03 10.29 9.41
CA LEU A 199 7.41 9.88 9.59
C LEU A 199 8.26 11.07 10.06
N LYS A 200 9.22 10.77 10.94
CA LYS A 200 10.26 11.72 11.36
C LYS A 200 11.27 11.97 10.25
N ASP A 201 11.60 10.93 9.49
CA ASP A 201 12.54 11.01 8.39
C ASP A 201 11.81 11.33 7.08
N THR A 202 12.41 12.16 6.24
CA THR A 202 11.85 12.52 4.94
C THR A 202 11.79 11.31 4.01
N PRO A 203 10.64 11.00 3.40
CA PRO A 203 10.54 9.95 2.41
C PRO A 203 11.46 10.19 1.22
N LEU A 204 12.03 9.13 0.66
CA LEU A 204 13.01 9.23 -0.42
C LEU A 204 12.39 9.05 -1.80
N ALA A 205 11.46 8.10 -1.94
CA ALA A 205 10.91 7.71 -3.25
C ALA A 205 9.37 7.63 -3.28
N VAL A 206 8.72 7.50 -2.14
CA VAL A 206 7.27 7.29 -2.04
C VAL A 206 6.59 8.44 -1.32
N LEU A 207 5.37 8.78 -1.70
CA LEU A 207 4.59 9.79 -1.00
C LEU A 207 3.92 9.15 0.22
N ALA A 208 4.59 9.29 1.36
CA ALA A 208 4.10 8.91 2.67
C ALA A 208 4.01 10.13 3.60
N PRO A 209 3.18 10.08 4.64
CA PRO A 209 3.09 11.18 5.60
C PRO A 209 4.42 11.45 6.28
N HIS A 210 4.81 12.71 6.35
CA HIS A 210 6.03 13.15 7.00
C HIS A 210 5.93 14.62 7.41
N GLU A 211 6.73 15.04 8.39
CA GLU A 211 6.78 16.45 8.73
C GLU A 211 7.59 17.23 7.68
N PRO A 212 6.97 18.21 7.00
CA PRO A 212 7.66 18.97 5.96
C PRO A 212 8.72 19.87 6.59
N ASN A 213 9.93 19.86 6.03
CA ASN A 213 10.98 20.82 6.40
C ASN A 213 10.75 22.17 5.68
N ILE A 214 9.64 22.83 6.02
CA ILE A 214 9.23 24.12 5.45
C ILE A 214 9.04 25.13 6.58
N SER A 215 9.61 26.32 6.40
CA SER A 215 9.39 27.47 7.29
C SER A 215 8.15 28.23 6.83
N LEU A 216 7.07 28.12 7.61
CA LEU A 216 5.80 28.81 7.36
C LEU A 216 5.56 29.87 8.44
N LYS A 217 5.01 31.03 8.06
CA LYS A 217 4.63 32.09 9.02
C LYS A 217 3.57 31.60 9.99
N ASN A 218 2.55 30.90 9.49
CA ASN A 218 1.55 30.23 10.30
C ASN A 218 1.86 28.71 10.33
N PRO A 219 2.31 28.17 11.48
CA PRO A 219 2.66 26.75 11.61
C PRO A 219 1.51 25.78 11.35
N LEU A 220 0.24 26.22 11.51
CA LEU A 220 -0.92 25.36 11.31
C LEU A 220 -0.93 24.77 9.90
N PHE A 221 -0.52 25.55 8.89
CA PHE A 221 -0.49 25.11 7.50
C PHE A 221 0.44 23.93 7.25
N LYS A 222 1.39 23.63 8.14
CA LYS A 222 2.21 22.41 8.02
C LYS A 222 1.34 21.16 7.91
N HIS A 223 0.20 21.12 8.60
CA HIS A 223 -0.75 20.01 8.58
C HIS A 223 -1.29 19.68 7.17
N ILE A 224 -1.39 20.66 6.28
CA ILE A 224 -1.80 20.44 4.89
C ILE A 224 -0.73 19.63 4.15
N PHE A 225 0.54 19.93 4.36
CA PHE A 225 1.65 19.25 3.70
C PHE A 225 2.05 17.93 4.39
N THR A 226 1.60 17.69 5.63
CA THR A 226 2.01 16.53 6.43
C THR A 226 1.53 15.20 5.86
N HIS A 227 0.35 15.18 5.24
CA HIS A 227 -0.20 13.99 4.61
C HIS A 227 -0.41 14.27 3.10
N PRO A 228 0.02 13.37 2.19
CA PRO A 228 -0.20 13.56 0.75
C PRO A 228 -1.65 13.90 0.38
N TRP A 229 -2.61 13.16 0.95
CA TRP A 229 -4.03 13.40 0.69
C TRP A 229 -4.61 14.68 1.32
N ASN A 230 -4.07 15.18 2.44
CA ASN A 230 -4.45 16.50 2.95
C ASN A 230 -4.10 17.57 1.92
N LEU A 231 -2.87 17.50 1.39
CA LEU A 231 -2.40 18.42 0.36
C LEU A 231 -3.24 18.30 -0.91
N PHE A 232 -3.49 17.08 -1.37
CA PHE A 232 -4.25 16.85 -2.59
C PHE A 232 -5.67 17.41 -2.50
N ILE A 233 -6.40 17.06 -1.44
CA ILE A 233 -7.78 17.54 -1.22
C ILE A 233 -7.83 19.06 -1.07
N PHE A 234 -6.89 19.63 -0.31
CA PHE A 234 -6.80 21.09 -0.19
C PHE A 234 -6.53 21.76 -1.55
N LEU A 235 -5.68 21.18 -2.41
CA LEU A 235 -5.44 21.68 -3.76
C LEU A 235 -6.68 21.56 -4.66
N CYS A 236 -7.52 20.55 -4.50
CA CYS A 236 -8.82 20.48 -5.18
C CYS A 236 -9.71 21.67 -4.82
N CYS A 237 -9.79 22.05 -3.53
CA CYS A 237 -10.49 23.25 -3.09
C CYS A 237 -9.86 24.53 -3.68
N VAL A 238 -8.52 24.62 -3.71
CA VAL A 238 -7.82 25.78 -4.31
C VAL A 238 -8.14 25.92 -5.79
N VAL A 239 -8.14 24.82 -6.56
CA VAL A 239 -8.50 24.85 -7.98
C VAL A 239 -9.95 25.33 -8.16
N ARG A 240 -10.86 24.84 -7.31
CA ARG A 240 -12.26 25.27 -7.31
C ARG A 240 -12.42 26.77 -7.07
N GLU A 241 -11.74 27.35 -6.09
CA GLU A 241 -11.81 28.81 -5.86
C GLU A 241 -11.21 29.61 -7.03
N GLN A 242 -10.13 29.09 -7.64
CA GLN A 242 -9.48 29.74 -8.78
C GLN A 242 -10.36 29.77 -10.03
N THR A 243 -11.09 28.69 -10.31
CA THR A 243 -12.00 28.67 -11.46
C THR A 243 -13.20 29.59 -11.21
N GLU A 244 -13.75 29.62 -9.99
CA GLU A 244 -14.85 30.53 -9.65
C GLU A 244 -14.43 32.01 -9.76
N ALA A 245 -13.22 32.36 -9.29
CA ALA A 245 -12.68 33.72 -9.43
C ALA A 245 -12.49 34.14 -10.90
N GLN A 246 -12.34 33.19 -11.82
CA GLN A 246 -12.33 33.42 -13.27
C GLN A 246 -13.75 33.51 -13.89
N GLY A 247 -14.80 33.45 -13.07
CA GLY A 247 -16.19 33.46 -13.49
C GLY A 247 -16.69 32.09 -13.99
N MET A 248 -15.96 31.01 -13.71
CA MET A 248 -16.31 29.65 -14.12
C MET A 248 -16.54 28.77 -12.89
N THR A 249 -17.79 28.51 -12.51
CA THR A 249 -18.08 27.42 -11.57
C THR A 249 -17.92 26.11 -12.34
N THR A 250 -16.92 25.29 -12.01
CA THR A 250 -16.59 24.05 -12.75
C THR A 250 -16.85 22.79 -11.93
N VAL A 251 -16.50 22.83 -10.64
CA VAL A 251 -16.69 21.76 -9.67
C VAL A 251 -17.16 22.33 -8.34
N ARG A 252 -17.98 21.56 -7.61
CA ARG A 252 -18.44 21.87 -6.26
C ARG A 252 -18.27 20.62 -5.39
N PHE A 253 -17.75 20.80 -4.18
CA PHE A 253 -17.57 19.73 -3.18
C PHE A 253 -18.65 19.88 -2.12
N HIS A 254 -19.72 19.13 -2.28
CA HIS A 254 -20.95 19.30 -1.54
C HIS A 254 -21.01 18.34 -0.36
N ALA A 255 -21.28 18.85 0.84
CA ALA A 255 -21.42 18.07 2.07
C ALA A 255 -22.81 17.43 2.10
N VAL A 256 -22.89 16.11 1.95
CA VAL A 256 -24.15 15.36 2.02
C VAL A 256 -24.04 14.34 3.15
N ASN A 257 -24.72 14.60 4.26
CA ASN A 257 -24.56 13.80 5.50
C ASN A 257 -23.08 13.71 5.91
N ASP A 258 -22.55 12.50 6.05
CA ASP A 258 -21.14 12.22 6.36
C ASP A 258 -20.27 12.03 5.11
N GLU A 259 -20.78 12.29 3.90
CA GLU A 259 -20.07 12.14 2.63
C GLU A 259 -19.80 13.49 1.94
N VAL A 260 -18.92 13.45 0.94
CA VAL A 260 -18.65 14.60 0.06
C VAL A 260 -18.94 14.21 -1.38
N ASP A 261 -19.98 14.81 -1.94
CA ASP A 261 -20.35 14.67 -3.35
C ASP A 261 -19.55 15.64 -4.21
N VAL A 262 -19.20 15.17 -5.41
CA VAL A 262 -18.58 15.98 -6.45
C VAL A 262 -19.65 16.32 -7.49
N ILE A 263 -20.00 17.60 -7.55
CA ILE A 263 -20.94 18.14 -8.53
C ILE A 263 -20.14 18.87 -9.59
N LEU A 264 -20.43 18.58 -10.86
CA LEU A 264 -19.80 19.22 -12.00
C LEU A 264 -20.78 20.15 -12.70
N MET A 265 -20.25 21.25 -13.22
CA MET A 265 -20.98 22.23 -14.01
C MET A 265 -20.55 22.10 -15.47
N SER A 266 -21.46 21.70 -16.34
CA SER A 266 -21.17 21.65 -17.78
C SER A 266 -20.94 23.05 -18.37
N SER A 267 -20.35 23.12 -19.56
CA SER A 267 -20.19 24.37 -20.31
C SER A 267 -21.52 25.09 -20.60
N LYS A 268 -22.63 24.37 -20.57
CA LYS A 268 -24.01 24.89 -20.72
C LYS A 268 -24.66 25.29 -19.39
N LYS A 269 -23.89 25.34 -18.29
CA LYS A 269 -24.35 25.62 -16.92
C LYS A 269 -25.38 24.60 -16.40
N GLN A 270 -25.31 23.35 -16.85
CA GLN A 270 -26.11 22.27 -16.29
C GLN A 270 -25.32 21.58 -15.19
N GLU A 271 -25.96 21.40 -14.04
CA GLU A 271 -25.41 20.66 -12.91
C GLU A 271 -25.66 19.16 -13.08
N TYR A 272 -24.64 18.36 -12.84
CA TYR A 272 -24.82 16.93 -12.64
C TYR A 272 -23.88 16.41 -11.55
N ARG A 273 -24.38 15.43 -10.79
CA ARG A 273 -23.61 14.71 -9.79
C ARG A 273 -22.70 13.73 -10.51
N TYR A 274 -21.40 13.88 -10.35
CA TYR A 274 -20.42 12.94 -10.88
C TYR A 274 -20.34 11.67 -10.01
N GLY A 275 -20.30 11.85 -8.69
CA GLY A 275 -20.13 10.76 -7.72
C GLY A 275 -19.63 11.28 -6.38
N THR A 276 -19.03 10.41 -5.59
CA THR A 276 -18.38 10.79 -4.33
C THR A 276 -16.96 11.30 -4.56
N ILE A 277 -16.36 11.93 -3.53
CA ILE A 277 -14.94 12.27 -3.55
C ILE A 277 -14.03 11.05 -3.75
N ASN A 278 -14.43 9.87 -3.22
CA ASN A 278 -13.66 8.65 -3.40
C ASN A 278 -13.58 8.28 -4.89
N ASP A 279 -14.71 8.33 -5.60
CA ASP A 279 -14.76 8.05 -7.04
C ASP A 279 -13.86 9.01 -7.82
N PHE A 280 -13.98 10.31 -7.53
CA PHE A 280 -13.23 11.38 -8.21
C PHE A 280 -11.72 11.19 -8.08
N VAL A 281 -11.24 10.90 -6.87
CA VAL A 281 -9.81 10.72 -6.61
C VAL A 281 -9.30 9.38 -7.14
N LEU A 282 -10.08 8.30 -7.04
CA LEU A 282 -9.70 6.99 -7.57
C LEU A 282 -9.56 7.02 -9.10
N GLU A 283 -10.49 7.67 -9.81
CA GLU A 283 -10.37 7.85 -11.25
C GLU A 283 -9.18 8.75 -11.62
N PHE A 284 -8.96 9.86 -10.90
CA PHE A 284 -7.79 10.70 -11.09
C PHE A 284 -6.47 9.92 -10.92
N CYS A 285 -6.39 9.06 -9.90
CA CYS A 285 -5.23 8.20 -9.66
C CYS A 285 -5.02 7.20 -10.80
N LYS A 286 -6.10 6.60 -11.34
CA LYS A 286 -6.02 5.68 -12.48
C LYS A 286 -5.48 6.38 -13.73
N VAL A 287 -6.03 7.54 -14.10
CA VAL A 287 -5.58 8.31 -15.28
C VAL A 287 -4.15 8.81 -15.10
N SER A 288 -3.77 9.20 -13.87
CA SER A 288 -2.41 9.62 -13.52
C SER A 288 -1.43 8.47 -13.29
N ASN A 289 -1.88 7.22 -13.42
CA ASN A 289 -1.10 6.00 -13.14
C ASN A 289 -0.42 6.04 -11.75
N TYR A 290 -1.05 6.63 -10.73
CA TYR A 290 -0.52 6.60 -9.38
C TYR A 290 -0.71 5.21 -8.78
N GLN A 291 0.33 4.75 -8.09
CA GLN A 291 0.34 3.43 -7.48
C GLN A 291 0.00 3.54 -6.00
N LEU A 292 -1.26 3.24 -5.68
CA LEU A 292 -1.74 3.22 -4.31
C LEU A 292 -1.28 1.95 -3.60
N PHE A 293 -0.81 2.10 -2.36
CA PHE A 293 -0.40 0.98 -1.52
C PHE A 293 -0.81 1.18 -0.04
N PRO A 294 -1.00 0.10 0.74
CA PRO A 294 -0.98 -1.31 0.31
C PRO A 294 -2.21 -1.67 -0.52
N ASN A 295 -3.30 -0.93 -0.38
CA ASN A 295 -4.60 -1.16 -1.03
C ASN A 295 -5.09 0.14 -1.70
N GLU A 296 -6.37 0.17 -2.05
CA GLU A 296 -7.06 1.38 -2.51
C GLU A 296 -7.27 2.38 -1.37
N ILE A 297 -7.43 3.64 -1.76
CA ILE A 297 -7.80 4.71 -0.84
C ILE A 297 -9.31 4.77 -0.70
N ALA A 298 -9.78 4.97 0.53
CA ALA A 298 -11.18 5.17 0.84
C ALA A 298 -11.32 6.16 1.98
N ARG A 299 -12.55 6.62 2.19
CA ARG A 299 -12.94 7.55 3.26
C ARG A 299 -12.32 8.94 3.15
N LEU A 300 -12.12 9.44 1.93
CA LEU A 300 -11.54 10.75 1.65
C LEU A 300 -12.38 11.92 2.18
N GLU A 301 -13.68 11.71 2.41
CA GLU A 301 -14.57 12.66 3.09
C GLU A 301 -14.06 13.03 4.49
N THR A 302 -13.37 12.10 5.17
CA THR A 302 -12.77 12.37 6.49
C THR A 302 -11.68 13.46 6.44
N ILE A 303 -11.03 13.66 5.29
CA ILE A 303 -10.05 14.73 5.11
C ILE A 303 -10.73 16.08 5.02
N PHE A 304 -11.88 16.18 4.35
CA PHE A 304 -12.69 17.40 4.33
C PHE A 304 -13.13 17.77 5.75
N HIS A 305 -13.66 16.80 6.52
CA HIS A 305 -14.02 17.01 7.93
C HIS A 305 -12.82 17.50 8.74
N HIS A 306 -11.66 16.86 8.58
CA HIS A 306 -10.45 17.24 9.30
C HIS A 306 -9.94 18.65 8.96
N LEU A 307 -9.99 19.02 7.68
CA LEU A 307 -9.59 20.36 7.22
C LEU A 307 -10.60 21.43 7.69
N HIS A 308 -11.89 21.10 7.73
CA HIS A 308 -12.94 21.95 8.28
C HIS A 308 -12.77 22.17 9.79
N ASP A 309 -12.59 21.10 10.57
CA ASP A 309 -12.41 21.18 12.03
C ASP A 309 -11.18 22.00 12.43
N ARG A 310 -10.17 22.04 11.57
CA ARG A 310 -8.95 22.85 11.75
C ARG A 310 -9.07 24.28 11.20
N GLY A 311 -10.20 24.66 10.62
CA GLY A 311 -10.46 25.99 10.08
C GLY A 311 -9.76 26.29 8.75
N PHE A 312 -9.31 25.25 8.02
CA PHE A 312 -8.79 25.39 6.65
C PHE A 312 -9.89 25.41 5.60
N LEU A 313 -11.05 24.85 5.92
CA LEU A 313 -12.26 24.88 5.12
C LEU A 313 -13.44 25.37 5.96
N THR A 314 -14.45 25.91 5.31
CA THR A 314 -15.76 26.26 5.89
C THR A 314 -16.87 25.68 5.02
N ILE A 315 -18.05 25.46 5.60
CA ILE A 315 -19.23 25.07 4.83
C ILE A 315 -20.08 26.32 4.56
N VAL A 316 -20.35 26.60 3.27
CA VAL A 316 -21.24 27.68 2.81
C VAL A 316 -22.16 27.09 1.76
N ASP A 317 -23.47 27.25 1.94
CA ASP A 317 -24.49 26.66 1.05
C ASP A 317 -24.27 25.16 0.80
N GLU A 318 -24.00 24.42 1.88
CA GLU A 318 -23.72 22.98 1.87
C GLU A 318 -22.42 22.61 1.13
N GLU A 319 -21.50 23.55 0.88
CA GLU A 319 -20.27 23.29 0.15
C GLU A 319 -19.02 23.60 0.95
N TYR A 320 -18.00 22.76 0.81
CA TYR A 320 -16.68 23.07 1.31
C TYR A 320 -16.03 24.19 0.49
N ARG A 321 -15.72 25.29 1.16
CA ARG A 321 -15.05 26.48 0.62
C ARG A 321 -13.80 26.81 1.40
N ILE A 322 -12.86 27.49 0.76
CA ILE A 322 -11.72 28.09 1.46
C ILE A 322 -12.19 29.41 2.09
N PRO A 323 -12.09 29.59 3.43
CA PRO A 323 -12.49 30.84 4.05
C PRO A 323 -11.49 31.97 3.72
N SER A 324 -11.97 33.22 3.69
CA SER A 324 -11.20 34.38 3.22
C SER A 324 -9.87 34.58 3.96
N HIS A 325 -9.81 34.32 5.27
CA HIS A 325 -8.56 34.45 6.03
C HIS A 325 -7.48 33.43 5.59
N ILE A 326 -7.90 32.29 5.05
CA ILE A 326 -6.97 31.31 4.45
C ILE A 326 -6.58 31.76 3.05
N GLU A 327 -7.51 32.31 2.25
CA GLU A 327 -7.19 32.87 0.94
C GLU A 327 -6.12 33.96 1.03
N ASP A 328 -6.27 34.92 1.96
CA ASP A 328 -5.28 35.97 2.20
C ASP A 328 -3.90 35.38 2.53
N GLU A 329 -3.84 34.33 3.34
CA GLU A 329 -2.60 33.62 3.67
C GLU A 329 -2.00 32.88 2.47
N LEU A 330 -2.82 32.29 1.59
CA LEU A 330 -2.37 31.60 0.37
C LEU A 330 -1.68 32.55 -0.60
N TYR A 331 -2.17 33.79 -0.71
CA TYR A 331 -1.64 34.81 -1.60
C TYR A 331 -0.58 35.70 -0.94
N ASN A 332 -0.27 35.46 0.35
CA ASN A 332 0.89 36.01 1.04
C ASN A 332 2.17 35.19 0.75
N THR A 333 3.34 35.86 0.73
CA THR A 333 4.60 35.32 0.16
C THR A 333 5.08 33.98 0.76
N SER A 334 4.81 33.71 2.04
CA SER A 334 5.33 32.50 2.72
C SER A 334 4.64 31.20 2.30
N LEU A 335 3.34 31.23 2.02
CA LEU A 335 2.58 30.05 1.57
C LEU A 335 2.50 29.99 0.05
N PHE A 336 2.52 31.16 -0.60
CA PHE A 336 2.48 31.27 -2.06
C PHE A 336 3.59 30.45 -2.73
N ILE A 337 4.84 30.53 -2.25
CA ILE A 337 5.95 29.81 -2.89
C ILE A 337 5.80 28.29 -2.71
N SER A 338 5.56 27.84 -1.48
CA SER A 338 5.54 26.41 -1.14
C SER A 338 4.30 25.69 -1.67
N LEU A 339 3.14 26.35 -1.67
CA LEU A 339 1.90 25.77 -2.14
C LEU A 339 1.59 26.21 -3.58
N VAL A 340 1.31 27.50 -3.81
CA VAL A 340 0.77 27.99 -5.08
C VAL A 340 1.74 27.82 -6.23
N ALA A 341 2.98 28.28 -6.10
CA ALA A 341 4.01 28.16 -7.13
C ALA A 341 4.60 26.73 -7.19
N GLY A 342 4.69 26.05 -6.05
CA GLY A 342 5.23 24.70 -5.94
C GLY A 342 4.33 23.59 -6.50
N SER A 343 3.02 23.85 -6.65
CA SER A 343 2.00 22.88 -7.08
C SER A 343 1.32 23.24 -8.42
N LYS A 344 1.96 24.07 -9.25
CA LYS A 344 1.34 24.59 -10.48
C LYS A 344 0.92 23.47 -11.43
N GLN A 345 1.80 22.52 -11.71
CA GLN A 345 1.53 21.42 -12.64
C GLN A 345 0.51 20.43 -12.07
N LEU A 346 0.53 20.17 -10.76
CA LEU A 346 -0.47 19.33 -10.11
C LEU A 346 -1.86 19.99 -10.18
N ARG A 347 -1.97 21.29 -9.85
CA ARG A 347 -3.23 22.04 -9.97
C ARG A 347 -3.75 22.06 -11.40
N GLN A 348 -2.89 22.32 -12.38
CA GLN A 348 -3.27 22.28 -13.80
C GLN A 348 -3.79 20.90 -14.23
N ARG A 349 -3.21 19.80 -13.73
CA ARG A 349 -3.74 18.45 -13.99
C ARG A 349 -5.09 18.20 -13.32
N ILE A 350 -5.30 18.70 -12.10
CA ILE A 350 -6.61 18.64 -11.42
C ILE A 350 -7.65 19.42 -12.22
N GLU A 351 -7.32 20.63 -12.66
CA GLU A 351 -8.17 21.47 -13.51
C GLU A 351 -8.52 20.78 -14.84
N GLN A 352 -7.52 20.25 -15.56
CA GLN A 352 -7.73 19.47 -16.78
C GLN A 352 -8.62 18.24 -16.54
N TRP A 353 -8.43 17.55 -15.42
CA TRP A 353 -9.28 16.42 -15.06
C TRP A 353 -10.73 16.82 -14.85
N ILE A 354 -10.97 17.94 -14.15
CA ILE A 354 -12.31 18.51 -13.97
C ILE A 354 -12.92 18.87 -15.35
N ASP A 355 -12.13 19.46 -16.24
CA ASP A 355 -12.58 19.82 -17.60
C ASP A 355 -12.96 18.60 -18.42
N GLU A 356 -12.13 17.57 -18.41
CA GLU A 356 -12.41 16.30 -19.11
C GLU A 356 -13.66 15.61 -18.57
N LEU A 357 -13.89 15.67 -17.26
CA LEU A 357 -15.10 15.12 -16.66
C LEU A 357 -16.33 15.91 -17.08
N ARG A 358 -16.23 17.26 -17.11
CA ARG A 358 -17.28 18.17 -17.57
C ARG A 358 -17.73 17.86 -18.99
N ASP A 359 -16.81 17.56 -19.90
CA ASP A 359 -17.13 17.34 -21.31
C ASP A 359 -17.80 15.98 -21.58
N ARG A 360 -17.79 15.07 -20.60
CA ARG A 360 -18.44 13.75 -20.67
C ARG A 360 -19.91 13.77 -20.24
N GLY A 361 -20.34 14.78 -19.48
CA GLY A 361 -21.73 14.96 -19.01
C GLY A 361 -22.49 15.95 -19.87
#